data_AF-A0A7V2IL13-F1
#
_entry.id   AF-A0A7V2IL13-F1
#
_cell.length_a   1.000
_cell.length_b   1.000
_cell.length_c   1.000
_cell.angle_alpha   90.00
_cell.angle_beta   90.00
_cell.angle_gamma   90.00
#
_symmetry.space_group_name_H-M   'P 1'
#
loop_
_entity.id
_entity.type
_entity.pdbx_description
1 polymer ?
#
loop_
_entity_poly.entity_id
_entity_poly.type
_entity_poly.pdbx_seq_one_letter_code
_entity_poly.pdbx_strand_id
1 'polypeptide(L)'
;MAKQLTVFVENRPGRMKSVSDILLENRLNIWAFAIQDRGEFGLMKLIVDRPEQARLALADHGFACALKEVLAVTAPDRPGNLDRLTTALLDSNV
;
A
#
# COMPACT_ATOMS: atom_id res chain seq x y z
N MET A 1 -10.13 1.43 -11.19
CA MET A 1 -9.73 0.55 -10.07
C MET A 1 -8.60 1.20 -9.29
N ALA A 2 -8.51 0.95 -8.00
CA ALA A 2 -7.39 1.44 -7.19
C ALA A 2 -6.13 0.61 -7.50
N LYS A 3 -4.94 1.19 -7.27
CA LYS A 3 -3.67 0.49 -7.41
C LYS A 3 -2.96 0.42 -6.07
N GLN A 4 -2.48 -0.77 -5.71
CA GLN A 4 -1.58 -0.99 -4.58
C GLN A 4 -0.15 -0.90 -5.07
N LEU A 5 0.64 -0.04 -4.43
CA LEU A 5 2.08 0.04 -4.59
C LEU A 5 2.73 -0.90 -3.58
N THR A 6 3.49 -1.87 -4.07
CA THR A 6 4.29 -2.79 -3.25
C THR A 6 5.74 -2.37 -3.35
N VAL A 7 6.36 -2.03 -2.23
CA VAL A 7 7.76 -1.60 -2.13
C VAL A 7 8.53 -2.67 -1.37
N PHE A 8 9.61 -3.15 -1.94
CA PHE A 8 10.55 -4.03 -1.26
C PHE A 8 11.45 -3.20 -0.34
N VAL A 9 11.46 -3.54 0.94
CA VAL A 9 12.22 -2.84 1.98
C VAL A 9 13.08 -3.82 2.75
N GLU A 10 14.35 -3.51 2.91
CA GLU A 10 15.24 -4.23 3.82
C GLU A 10 14.79 -4.04 5.27
N ASN A 11 14.83 -5.12 6.07
CA ASN A 11 14.45 -5.09 7.48
C ASN A 11 15.57 -4.49 8.32
N ARG A 12 15.80 -3.18 8.15
CA ARG A 12 16.73 -2.42 8.98
C ARG A 12 16.17 -1.05 9.36
N PRO A 13 16.62 -0.48 10.49
CA PRO A 13 16.18 0.85 10.93
C PRO A 13 16.32 1.91 9.82
N GLY A 14 15.31 2.76 9.71
CA GLY A 14 15.28 3.89 8.78
C GLY A 14 14.76 3.59 7.37
N ARG A 15 14.66 2.33 6.93
CA ARG A 15 14.20 2.04 5.54
C ARG A 15 12.78 2.49 5.25
N MET A 16 11.87 2.29 6.21
CA MET A 16 10.49 2.81 6.08
C MET A 16 10.45 4.33 6.06
N LYS A 17 11.33 5.00 6.83
CA LYS A 17 11.45 6.47 6.84
C LYS A 17 11.90 6.97 5.47
N SER A 18 12.89 6.32 4.85
CA SER A 18 13.34 6.65 3.50
C SER A 18 12.19 6.57 2.47
N VAL A 19 11.33 5.54 2.54
CA VAL A 19 10.13 5.46 1.68
C VAL A 19 9.19 6.62 1.95
N SER A 20 8.88 6.90 3.22
CA SER A 20 7.98 8.00 3.60
C SER A 20 8.50 9.38 3.20
N ASP A 21 9.81 9.60 3.26
CA ASP A 21 10.44 10.87 2.90
C ASP A 21 10.30 11.16 1.41
N ILE A 22 10.56 10.17 0.56
CA ILE A 22 10.38 10.29 -0.90
C ILE A 22 8.93 10.63 -1.23
N LEU A 23 7.97 10.00 -0.56
CA LEU A 23 6.55 10.29 -0.76
C LEU A 23 6.19 11.71 -0.31
N LEU A 24 6.71 12.16 0.84
CA LEU A 24 6.49 13.50 1.38
C LEU A 24 7.09 14.60 0.47
N GLU A 25 8.33 14.42 0.02
CA GLU A 25 9.03 15.36 -0.88
C GLU A 25 8.27 15.55 -2.21
N ASN A 26 7.63 14.49 -2.70
CA ASN A 26 6.75 14.51 -3.87
C ASN A 26 5.31 14.92 -3.57
N ARG A 27 5.02 15.30 -2.31
CA ARG A 27 3.71 15.70 -1.80
C ARG A 27 2.63 14.64 -2.03
N LEU A 28 2.96 13.37 -1.94
CA LEU A 28 2.06 12.23 -2.12
C LEU A 28 1.42 11.84 -0.79
N ASN A 29 0.11 11.58 -0.81
CA ASN A 29 -0.62 11.20 0.39
C ASN A 29 -0.79 9.68 0.47
N ILE A 30 -0.70 9.12 1.68
CA ILE A 30 -0.92 7.70 1.95
C ILE A 30 -2.32 7.53 2.55
N TRP A 31 -3.19 6.77 1.88
CA TRP A 31 -4.53 6.46 2.39
C TRP A 31 -4.54 5.21 3.27
N ALA A 32 -3.72 4.22 2.93
CA ALA A 32 -3.57 3.00 3.71
C ALA A 32 -2.18 2.40 3.52
N PHE A 33 -1.68 1.72 4.54
CA PHE A 33 -0.45 0.94 4.42
C PHE A 33 -0.53 -0.35 5.24
N ALA A 34 0.23 -1.35 4.81
CA ALA A 34 0.47 -2.57 5.55
C ALA A 34 1.89 -3.05 5.26
N ILE A 35 2.52 -3.71 6.22
CA ILE A 35 3.88 -4.26 6.05
C ILE A 35 3.82 -5.75 6.32
N GLN A 36 4.41 -6.51 5.41
CA GLN A 36 4.59 -7.95 5.55
C GLN A 36 6.07 -8.21 5.73
N ASP A 37 6.47 -8.57 6.94
CA ASP A 37 7.84 -8.97 7.25
C ASP A 37 8.13 -10.38 6.75
N ARG A 38 9.32 -10.59 6.19
CA ARG A 38 9.87 -11.85 5.70
C ARG A 38 11.35 -11.96 6.06
N GLY A 39 11.67 -11.81 7.34
CA GLY A 39 13.04 -11.99 7.86
C GLY A 39 13.91 -10.80 7.51
N GLU A 40 14.86 -10.98 6.60
CA GLU A 40 15.80 -9.92 6.19
C GLU A 40 15.13 -8.80 5.36
N PHE A 41 13.93 -9.05 4.84
CA PHE A 41 13.21 -8.10 4.00
C PHE A 41 11.72 -8.08 4.33
N GLY A 42 11.10 -6.93 4.11
CA GLY A 42 9.66 -6.74 4.16
C GLY A 42 9.09 -6.25 2.82
N LEU A 43 7.79 -6.42 2.68
CA LEU A 43 6.99 -5.80 1.62
C LEU A 43 6.08 -4.75 2.24
N MET A 44 6.38 -3.48 1.97
CA MET A 44 5.50 -2.37 2.32
C MET A 44 4.46 -2.18 1.22
N LYS A 45 3.19 -2.41 1.55
CA LYS A 45 2.05 -2.23 0.67
C LYS A 45 1.40 -0.89 0.98
N LEU A 46 1.19 -0.07 -0.04
CA LEU A 46 0.68 1.29 0.06
C LEU A 46 -0.51 1.47 -0.87
N ILE A 47 -1.52 2.17 -0.39
CA ILE A 47 -2.53 2.83 -1.22
C ILE A 47 -2.26 4.33 -1.11
N VAL A 48 -2.00 4.97 -2.25
CA VAL A 48 -1.65 6.40 -2.33
C VAL A 48 -2.54 7.14 -3.32
N ASP A 49 -2.59 8.46 -3.21
CA ASP A 49 -3.40 9.33 -4.08
C ASP A 49 -2.97 9.29 -5.55
N ARG A 50 -1.66 9.22 -5.83
CA ARG A 50 -1.08 9.17 -7.19
C ARG A 50 -0.10 7.99 -7.35
N PRO A 51 -0.59 6.76 -7.62
CA PRO A 51 0.21 5.54 -7.57
C PRO A 51 1.37 5.46 -8.57
N GLU A 52 1.16 5.90 -9.82
CA GLU A 52 2.23 5.89 -10.84
C GLU A 52 3.36 6.87 -10.48
N GLN A 53 3.00 8.07 -10.00
CA GLN A 53 3.97 9.05 -9.54
C GLN A 53 4.78 8.52 -8.35
N ALA A 54 4.12 7.87 -7.39
CA ALA A 54 4.78 7.24 -6.26
C ALA A 54 5.75 6.12 -6.69
N ARG A 55 5.33 5.26 -7.63
CA ARG A 55 6.17 4.19 -8.18
C ARG A 55 7.41 4.76 -8.86
N LEU A 56 7.27 5.79 -9.69
CA LEU A 56 8.39 6.43 -10.37
C LEU A 56 9.34 7.09 -9.36
N ALA A 57 8.83 7.90 -8.44
CA ALA A 57 9.64 8.58 -7.44
C ALA A 57 10.47 7.60 -6.59
N LEU A 58 9.87 6.48 -6.18
CA LEU A 58 10.59 5.45 -5.42
C LEU A 58 11.61 4.69 -6.27
N ALA A 59 11.28 4.37 -7.52
CA ALA A 59 12.20 3.72 -8.45
C ALA A 59 13.44 4.60 -8.73
N ASP A 60 13.25 5.91 -8.89
CA ASP A 60 14.34 6.88 -9.11
C ASP A 60 15.30 6.96 -7.90
N HIS A 61 14.83 6.60 -6.71
CA HIS A 61 15.62 6.51 -5.47
C HIS A 61 16.11 5.08 -5.17
N GLY A 62 16.06 4.17 -6.15
CA GLY A 62 16.62 2.82 -6.04
C GLY A 62 15.75 1.81 -5.29
N PHE A 63 14.47 2.10 -5.05
CA PHE A 63 13.56 1.11 -4.48
C PHE A 63 12.95 0.22 -5.57
N ALA A 64 13.05 -1.09 -5.38
CA ALA A 64 12.27 -2.05 -6.15
C ALA A 64 10.80 -1.95 -5.74
N CYS A 65 9.93 -1.54 -6.67
CA CYS A 65 8.51 -1.41 -6.41
C CYS A 65 7.65 -1.76 -7.63
N ALA A 66 6.44 -2.24 -7.36
CA ALA A 66 5.48 -2.67 -8.39
C ALA A 66 4.07 -2.22 -8.04
N LEU A 67 3.27 -1.94 -9.07
CA LEU A 67 1.85 -1.63 -8.93
C LEU A 67 1.02 -2.86 -9.26
N LYS A 68 -0.05 -3.07 -8.50
CA LYS A 68 -1.05 -4.11 -8.72
C LYS A 68 -2.46 -3.51 -8.66
N GLU A 69 -3.35 -3.91 -9.56
CA GLU A 69 -4.76 -3.55 -9.45
C GLU A 69 -5.41 -4.21 -8.23
N VAL A 70 -6.20 -3.43 -7.50
CA VAL A 70 -6.91 -3.87 -6.31
C VAL A 70 -8.31 -3.27 -6.24
N LEU A 71 -9.21 -3.98 -5.56
CA LEU A 71 -10.48 -3.42 -5.12
C LEU A 71 -10.25 -2.66 -3.81
N ALA A 72 -10.50 -1.35 -3.81
CA ALA A 72 -10.51 -0.54 -2.61
C ALA A 72 -11.95 -0.21 -2.24
N VAL A 73 -12.34 -0.50 -1.01
CA VAL A 73 -13.70 -0.26 -0.50
C VAL A 73 -13.59 0.61 0.75
N THR A 74 -14.39 1.67 0.80
CA THR A 74 -14.56 2.48 2.01
C THR A 74 -15.69 1.89 2.85
N ALA A 75 -15.44 1.73 4.15
CA ALA A 75 -16.45 1.31 5.10
C ALA A 75 -16.53 2.29 6.26
N PRO A 76 -17.71 2.49 6.88
CA PRO A 76 -17.81 3.27 8.11
C PRO A 76 -16.91 2.67 9.22
N ASP A 77 -16.46 3.49 10.16
CA ASP A 77 -15.68 3.00 11.30
C ASP A 77 -16.62 2.50 12.42
N ARG A 78 -17.07 1.25 12.31
CA ARG A 78 -17.91 0.58 13.31
C ARG A 78 -17.77 -0.93 13.25
N PRO A 79 -18.01 -1.65 14.37
CA PRO A 79 -18.01 -3.11 14.39
C PRO A 79 -18.93 -3.74 13.32
N GLY A 80 -18.47 -4.84 12.72
CA GLY A 80 -19.24 -5.65 11.77
C GLY A 80 -19.21 -5.21 10.30
N ASN A 81 -18.51 -4.13 9.94
CA ASN A 81 -18.47 -3.73 8.52
C ASN A 81 -17.63 -4.66 7.64
N LEU A 82 -16.51 -5.20 8.14
CA LEU A 82 -15.75 -6.20 7.37
C LEU A 82 -16.60 -7.45 7.13
N ASP A 83 -17.33 -7.91 8.15
CA ASP A 83 -18.27 -9.04 8.06
C ASP A 83 -19.28 -8.82 6.92
N ARG A 84 -19.99 -7.69 6.93
CA ARG A 84 -20.93 -7.31 5.86
C ARG A 84 -20.28 -7.25 4.47
N LEU A 85 -19.07 -6.70 4.38
CA LEU A 85 -18.34 -6.66 3.11
C LEU A 85 -18.04 -8.08 2.61
N THR A 86 -17.54 -8.95 3.49
CA THR A 86 -17.25 -10.35 3.14
C THR A 86 -18.51 -11.16 2.83
N THR A 87 -19.65 -10.86 3.46
CA THR A 87 -20.95 -11.44 3.08
C THR A 87 -21.33 -11.06 1.65
N ALA A 88 -21.21 -9.77 1.28
CA ALA A 88 -21.52 -9.34 -0.08
C ALA A 88 -20.61 -9.97 -1.15
N LEU A 89 -19.32 -10.19 -0.82
CA LEU A 89 -18.39 -10.92 -1.68
C LEU A 89 -18.82 -12.38 -1.85
N LEU A 90 -19.14 -13.06 -0.74
CA LEU A 90 -19.62 -14.44 -0.74
C LEU A 90 -20.91 -14.61 -1.57
N ASP A 91 -21.90 -13.73 -1.36
CA ASP A 91 -23.17 -13.75 -2.10
C ASP A 91 -22.99 -13.52 -3.60
N SER A 92 -21.92 -12.83 -3.98
CA SER A 92 -21.56 -12.54 -5.38
C SER A 92 -20.61 -13.57 -5.99
N ASN A 93 -20.23 -14.62 -5.24
CA ASN A 93 -19.26 -15.64 -5.63
C ASN A 93 -17.89 -15.04 -6.06
N VAL A 94 -17.41 -14.06 -5.28
CA VAL A 94 -16.10 -13.42 -5.42
C VAL A 94 -15.12 -13.92 -4.37
#